data_AF-A0A3R8RLP6-F1
#
_entry.id   AF-A0A3R8RLP6-F1
#
_cell.length_a   1.000
_cell.length_b   1.000
_cell.length_c   1.000
_cell.angle_alpha   90.00
_cell.angle_beta   90.00
_cell.angle_gamma   90.00
#
_symmetry.space_group_name_H-M   'P 1'
#
loop_
_entity.id
_entity.type
_entity.pdbx_description
1 polymer ?
#
loop_
_entity_poly.entity_id
_entity_poly.type
_entity_poly.pdbx_seq_one_letter_code
_entity_poly.pdbx_strand_id
1 'polypeptide(L)'
;MNLRGIDPRDTAWEQDHARYRVYFWDVPARTSHEYEILDDVDIDELLTWTTQHASEHGWTYTIYTATSDGDSPGLIRLAGVLGDPFS
;
A
#
# COMPACT_ATOMS: atom_id res chain seq x y z
N MET A 1 -5.90 14.13 -13.74
CA MET A 1 -4.63 13.48 -14.12
C MET A 1 -3.95 14.37 -15.16
N ASN A 2 -2.66 14.64 -15.02
CA ASN A 2 -1.85 15.35 -16.02
C ASN A 2 -0.76 14.38 -16.51
N LEU A 3 -0.53 14.31 -17.82
CA LEU A 3 0.27 13.26 -18.46
C LEU A 3 1.47 13.86 -19.19
N ARG A 4 2.64 13.22 -19.07
CA ARG A 4 3.86 13.53 -19.81
C ARG A 4 4.47 12.25 -20.37
N GLY A 5 4.88 12.27 -21.64
CA GLY A 5 5.66 11.17 -22.23
C GLY A 5 7.03 11.02 -21.58
N ILE A 6 7.46 9.78 -21.36
CA ILE A 6 8.76 9.41 -20.83
C ILE A 6 9.50 8.52 -21.82
N ASP A 7 10.82 8.46 -21.71
CA ASP A 7 11.67 7.53 -22.44
C ASP A 7 12.20 6.52 -21.42
N PRO A 8 11.84 5.22 -21.48
CA PRO A 8 12.21 4.25 -20.45
C PRO A 8 13.72 4.11 -20.25
N ARG A 9 14.53 4.59 -21.21
CA ARG A 9 16.00 4.67 -21.08
C ARG A 9 16.46 5.69 -20.02
N ASP A 10 15.56 6.50 -19.46
CA ASP A 10 15.83 7.38 -18.32
C ASP A 10 15.83 6.65 -16.96
N THR A 11 15.49 5.36 -16.95
CA THR A 11 15.40 4.52 -15.75
C THR A 11 16.59 3.57 -15.67
N ALA A 12 17.29 3.57 -14.53
CA ALA A 12 18.53 2.81 -14.34
C ALA A 12 18.34 1.43 -13.68
N TRP A 13 17.18 1.19 -13.07
CA TRP A 13 16.88 -0.04 -12.36
C TRP A 13 15.37 -0.29 -12.33
N GLU A 14 14.99 -1.56 -12.20
CA GLU A 14 13.61 -2.03 -12.08
C GLU A 14 13.57 -3.19 -11.08
N GLN A 15 12.42 -3.37 -10.44
CA GLN A 15 12.12 -4.51 -9.60
C GLN A 15 10.73 -5.02 -9.99
N ASP A 16 10.63 -6.31 -10.29
CA ASP A 16 9.40 -6.92 -10.80
C ASP A 16 8.25 -6.88 -9.78
N HIS A 17 8.56 -7.06 -8.49
CA HIS A 17 7.58 -7.09 -7.42
C HIS A 17 7.97 -6.21 -6.25
N ALA A 18 7.05 -5.32 -5.85
CA ALA A 18 7.21 -4.51 -4.66
C ALA A 18 6.85 -5.32 -3.41
N ARG A 19 7.44 -4.95 -2.27
CA ARG A 19 6.96 -5.43 -0.95
C ARG A 19 5.83 -4.53 -0.51
N TYR A 20 4.69 -5.11 -0.14
CA TYR A 20 3.51 -4.36 0.26
C TYR A 20 3.23 -4.49 1.75
N ARG A 21 2.65 -3.43 2.31
CA ARG A 21 2.04 -3.45 3.65
C ARG A 21 0.61 -2.97 3.58
N VAL A 22 -0.27 -3.66 4.30
CA VAL A 22 -1.69 -3.32 4.39
C VAL A 22 -2.05 -3.13 5.84
N TYR A 23 -2.56 -1.94 6.16
CA TYR A 23 -3.04 -1.60 7.48
C TYR A 23 -4.56 -1.45 7.42
N PHE A 24 -5.27 -2.22 8.22
CA PHE A 24 -6.70 -2.08 8.41
C PHE A 24 -6.98 -1.30 9.70
N TRP A 25 -8.01 -0.47 9.66
CA TRP A 25 -8.38 0.43 10.74
C TRP A 25 -9.81 0.16 11.20
N ASP A 26 -9.93 -0.37 12.41
CA ASP A 26 -11.19 -0.41 13.14
C ASP A 26 -11.36 0.93 13.86
N VAL A 27 -11.96 1.89 13.14
CA VAL A 27 -12.15 3.26 13.66
C VAL A 27 -13.04 3.27 14.92
N PRO A 28 -14.18 2.54 14.97
CA PRO A 28 -14.98 2.45 16.19
C PRO A 28 -14.22 1.89 17.40
N ALA A 29 -13.42 0.83 17.20
CA ALA A 29 -12.65 0.22 18.29
C ALA A 29 -11.33 0.94 18.59
N ARG A 30 -10.89 1.87 17.73
CA ARG A 30 -9.59 2.54 17.77
C ARG A 30 -8.41 1.56 17.77
N THR A 31 -8.49 0.53 16.93
CA THR A 31 -7.45 -0.50 16.77
C THR A 31 -7.03 -0.67 15.32
N SER A 32 -5.81 -1.18 15.11
CA SER A 32 -5.26 -1.49 13.79
C SER A 32 -4.91 -2.97 13.66
N HIS A 33 -4.94 -3.45 12.41
CA HIS A 33 -4.45 -4.77 12.02
C HIS A 33 -3.48 -4.60 10.84
N GLU A 34 -2.23 -5.00 11.04
CA GLU A 34 -1.11 -4.61 10.17
C GLU A 34 -0.43 -5.86 9.60
N TYR A 35 -0.29 -5.90 8.28
CA TYR A 35 0.22 -7.05 7.55
C TYR A 35 1.30 -6.65 6.55
N GLU A 36 2.33 -7.49 6.44
CA GLU A 36 3.29 -7.46 5.32
C GLU A 36 2.96 -8.61 4.37
N ILE A 37 2.90 -8.32 3.08
CA ILE A 37 2.60 -9.33 2.05
C ILE A 37 3.90 -10.00 1.65
N LEU A 38 4.00 -11.30 1.95
CA LEU A 38 5.20 -12.09 1.72
C LEU A 38 5.27 -12.68 0.31
N ASP A 39 4.12 -12.91 -0.30
CA ASP A 39 4.03 -13.41 -1.67
C ASP A 39 4.27 -12.28 -2.68
N ASP A 40 4.82 -12.65 -3.82
CA ASP A 40 5.02 -11.73 -4.94
C ASP A 40 3.67 -11.60 -5.68
N VAL A 41 2.88 -10.59 -5.29
CA VAL A 41 1.53 -10.34 -5.81
C VAL A 41 1.46 -9.06 -6.65
N ASP A 42 0.54 -9.03 -7.61
CA ASP A 42 0.23 -7.82 -8.36
C ASP A 42 -0.63 -6.85 -7.54
N ILE A 43 -0.51 -5.55 -7.83
CA ILE A 43 -1.25 -4.51 -7.11
C ILE A 43 -2.77 -4.67 -7.25
N ASP A 44 -3.26 -5.15 -8.38
CA ASP A 44 -4.69 -5.33 -8.64
C ASP A 44 -5.29 -6.47 -7.79
N GLU A 45 -4.52 -7.55 -7.60
CA GLU A 45 -4.90 -8.65 -6.72
C GLU A 45 -4.94 -8.17 -5.26
N LEU A 46 -3.90 -7.45 -4.82
CA LEU A 46 -3.81 -6.90 -3.47
C LEU A 46 -4.96 -5.93 -3.18
N LEU A 47 -5.30 -5.04 -4.12
CA LEU A 47 -6.41 -4.10 -3.98
C LEU A 47 -7.74 -4.83 -3.87
N THR A 48 -7.95 -5.87 -4.68
CA THR A 48 -9.16 -6.68 -4.66
C THR A 48 -9.34 -7.36 -3.31
N TRP A 49 -8.32 -8.07 -2.84
CA TRP A 49 -8.33 -8.74 -1.55
C TRP A 49 -8.53 -7.76 -0.40
N THR A 50 -7.77 -6.66 -0.36
CA THR A 50 -7.84 -5.66 0.72
C THR A 50 -9.23 -5.05 0.81
N THR A 51 -9.84 -4.71 -0.32
CA THR A 51 -11.17 -4.10 -0.35
C THR A 51 -12.24 -5.06 0.16
N GLN A 52 -12.18 -6.33 -0.24
CA GLN A 52 -13.09 -7.37 0.24
C GLN A 52 -12.94 -7.58 1.75
N HIS A 53 -11.71 -7.78 2.23
CA HIS A 53 -11.43 -8.01 3.63
C HIS A 53 -11.86 -6.83 4.51
N ALA A 54 -11.54 -5.60 4.11
CA ALA A 54 -12.00 -4.41 4.83
C ALA A 54 -13.53 -4.33 4.91
N SER A 55 -14.22 -4.63 3.80
CA SER A 55 -15.69 -4.60 3.75
C SER A 55 -16.34 -5.67 4.64
N GLU A 56 -15.77 -6.88 4.71
CA GLU A 56 -16.29 -7.98 5.55
C GLU A 56 -16.23 -7.63 7.04
N HIS A 57 -15.23 -6.85 7.44
CA HIS A 57 -15.01 -6.44 8.81
C HIS A 57 -15.57 -5.05 9.16
N GLY A 58 -16.07 -4.30 8.17
CA GLY A 58 -16.50 -2.91 8.37
C GLY A 58 -15.34 -1.95 8.70
N TRP A 59 -14.12 -2.30 8.27
CA TRP A 59 -12.91 -1.52 8.49
C TRP A 59 -12.60 -0.59 7.32
N THR A 60 -11.74 0.40 7.57
CA THR A 60 -11.05 1.13 6.49
C THR A 60 -9.64 0.58 6.35
N TYR A 61 -8.89 1.01 5.33
CA TYR A 61 -7.55 0.51 5.12
C TYR A 61 -6.61 1.56 4.54
N THR A 62 -5.31 1.29 4.58
CA THR A 62 -4.27 1.97 3.83
C THR A 62 -3.27 0.93 3.29
N ILE A 63 -2.93 1.05 2.00
CA ILE A 63 -1.93 0.19 1.33
C ILE A 63 -0.67 1.00 1.08
N TYR A 64 0.48 0.40 1.37
CA TYR A 64 1.80 0.96 1.11
C TYR A 64 2.64 -0.01 0.29
N THR A 65 3.56 0.53 -0.49
CA THR A 65 4.78 -0.20 -0.84
C THR A 65 5.88 0.18 0.15
N ALA A 66 6.61 -0.82 0.63
CA ALA A 66 7.82 -0.66 1.41
C ALA A 66 9.00 -0.34 0.49
N THR A 67 9.77 0.67 0.88
CA THR A 67 10.98 1.11 0.20
C THR A 67 12.05 1.43 1.25
N SER A 68 13.24 1.82 0.81
CA SER A 68 14.29 2.28 1.69
C SER A 68 14.92 3.55 1.13
N ASP A 69 15.20 4.52 1.99
CA ASP A 69 16.05 5.67 1.70
C ASP A 69 17.39 5.48 2.41
N GLY A 70 18.38 4.98 1.66
CA GLY A 70 19.60 4.41 2.24
C GLY A 70 19.26 3.24 3.17
N ASP A 71 19.69 3.33 4.43
CA ASP A 71 19.41 2.31 5.46
C ASP A 71 18.07 2.52 6.20
N SER A 72 17.33 3.59 5.87
CA SER A 72 16.09 3.93 6.57
C SER A 72 14.88 3.29 5.88
N PRO A 73 14.10 2.44 6.57
CA PRO A 73 12.85 1.91 6.02
C PRO A 73 11.84 3.03 5.77
N GLY A 74 11.20 2.99 4.61
CA GLY A 74 10.21 3.96 4.17
C GLY A 74 8.95 3.29 3.62
N LEU A 75 7.88 4.06 3.51
CA LEU A 75 6.61 3.64 2.94
C LEU A 75 6.11 4.68 1.96
N ILE A 76 5.66 4.22 0.79
CA ILE A 76 4.94 5.05 -0.18
C ILE A 76 3.49 4.59 -0.19
N ARG A 77 2.56 5.52 0.09
CA ARG A 77 1.13 5.22 0.11
C ARG A 77 0.62 5.00 -1.30
N LEU A 78 -0.09 3.89 -1.51
CA LEU A 78 -0.70 3.53 -2.79
C LEU A 78 -2.21 3.80 -2.79
N ALA A 79 -2.92 3.40 -1.73
CA ALA A 79 -4.38 3.48 -1.66
C ALA A 79 -4.89 3.62 -0.22
N GLY A 80 -6.18 3.90 -0.07
CA GLY A 80 -6.86 3.95 1.23
C GLY A 80 -6.80 5.32 1.92
N VAL A 81 -6.99 5.33 3.24
CA VAL A 81 -7.08 6.54 4.06
C VAL A 81 -5.76 7.34 4.03
N LEU A 82 -5.90 8.67 3.95
CA LEU A 82 -4.79 9.62 4.02
C LEU A 82 -4.78 10.29 5.40
N GLY A 83 -3.60 10.34 6.04
CA GLY A 83 -3.45 10.96 7.36
C GLY A 83 -3.74 9.98 8.50
N ASP A 84 -4.11 10.52 9.66
CA ASP A 84 -4.42 9.74 10.86
C ASP A 84 -5.86 9.17 10.76
N PRO A 85 -6.03 7.84 10.67
CA PRO A 85 -7.34 7.21 10.55
C PRO A 85 -8.20 7.29 11.84
N PHE A 86 -7.62 7.73 12.96
CA PHE A 86 -8.32 7.88 14.24
C PHE A 86 -8.57 9.34 14.64
N SER A 87 -8.26 10.28 13.74
CA SER A 87 -8.42 11.73 13.97
C SER A 87 -9.84 12.25 13.73
#